data_AF-A0A2A5J1Z3-F1
#
_entry.id   AF-A0A2A5J1Z3-F1
#
_cell.length_a   1.000
_cell.length_b   1.000
_cell.length_c   1.000
_cell.angle_alpha   90.00
_cell.angle_beta   90.00
_cell.angle_gamma   90.00
#
_symmetry.space_group_name_H-M   'P 1'
#
loop_
_entity.id
_entity.type
_entity.pdbx_description
1 polymer ?
#
loop_
_entity_poly.entity_id
_entity_poly.type
_entity_poly.pdbx_seq_one_letter_code
_entity_poly.pdbx_strand_id
1 'polypeptide(L)'
;MVPELELVIVRDPDGGTTVEAFLGGKPILATEYVIDAGSGGDWEGWKETRDENLAAASPKVRTALLSAYDDPPGGNYVRDRGDEPWIA
;
A
#
# COMPACT_ATOMS: atom_id res chain seq x y z
N MET A 1 22.47 -10.36 -17.29
CA MET A 1 21.98 -10.70 -15.94
C MET A 1 21.08 -9.55 -15.50
N VAL A 2 19.86 -9.83 -15.05
CA VAL A 2 19.00 -8.79 -14.47
C VAL A 2 19.47 -8.59 -13.03
N PRO A 3 19.76 -7.35 -12.58
CA PRO A 3 20.18 -7.10 -11.20
C PRO A 3 19.06 -7.48 -10.23
N GLU A 4 19.42 -8.07 -9.10
CA GLU A 4 18.48 -8.43 -8.02
C GLU A 4 18.02 -7.16 -7.29
N LEU A 5 16.72 -7.09 -6.97
CA LEU A 5 16.14 -6.05 -6.12
C LEU A 5 15.96 -6.62 -4.71
N GLU A 6 16.61 -6.00 -3.75
CA GLU A 6 16.54 -6.35 -2.33
C GLU A 6 15.83 -5.21 -1.58
N LEU A 7 14.93 -5.56 -0.65
CA LEU A 7 14.18 -4.61 0.17
C LEU A 7 14.34 -4.96 1.64
N VAL A 8 14.71 -3.98 2.47
CA VAL A 8 14.67 -4.08 3.93
C VAL A 8 13.48 -3.25 4.41
N ILE A 9 12.52 -3.91 5.05
CA ILE A 9 11.26 -3.31 5.49
C ILE A 9 11.18 -3.40 7.01
N VAL A 10 11.16 -2.25 7.67
CA VAL A 10 11.00 -2.15 9.14
C VAL A 10 9.66 -1.50 9.42
N ARG A 11 8.72 -2.30 9.94
CA ARG A 11 7.39 -1.82 10.32
C ARG A 11 7.38 -1.34 11.76
N ASP A 12 6.97 -0.10 11.97
CA ASP A 12 6.55 0.41 13.27
C ASP A 12 5.04 0.10 13.41
N PRO A 13 4.62 -0.65 14.45
CA PRO A 13 3.21 -0.94 14.66
C PRO A 13 2.32 0.31 14.79
N ASP A 14 2.88 1.43 15.26
CA ASP A 14 2.14 2.67 15.52
C ASP A 14 2.63 3.85 14.65
N GLY A 15 3.72 3.69 13.88
CA GLY A 15 4.48 4.80 13.28
C GLY A 15 4.75 4.71 11.78
N GLY A 16 4.15 3.76 11.07
CA GLY A 16 4.37 3.56 9.63
C GLY A 16 5.51 2.58 9.32
N THR A 17 6.05 2.65 8.11
CA THR A 17 7.08 1.70 7.65
C THR A 17 8.28 2.45 7.08
N THR A 18 9.48 1.93 7.36
CA THR A 18 10.72 2.37 6.70
C THR A 18 11.14 1.33 5.68
N VAL A 19 11.42 1.77 4.45
CA VAL A 19 11.87 0.91 3.36
C VAL A 19 13.23 1.38 2.85
N GLU A 20 14.21 0.47 2.87
CA GLU A 20 15.48 0.63 2.17
C GLU A 20 15.54 -0.33 0.98
N ALA A 21 15.88 0.19 -0.20
CA ALA A 21 15.90 -0.58 -1.44
C ALA A 21 17.30 -0.59 -2.07
N PHE A 22 17.73 -1.77 -2.54
CA PHE A 22 19.04 -1.98 -3.17
C PHE A 22 18.88 -2.73 -4.50
N LEU A 23 19.48 -2.21 -5.58
CA LEU A 23 19.50 -2.88 -6.89
C LEU A 23 20.92 -3.35 -7.21
N GLY A 24 21.14 -4.67 -7.13
CA GLY A 24 22.48 -5.26 -7.20
C GLY A 24 23.42 -4.73 -6.11
N GLY A 25 22.91 -4.61 -4.88
CA GLY A 25 23.64 -4.09 -3.72
C GLY A 25 23.85 -2.57 -3.68
N LYS A 26 23.33 -1.80 -4.63
CA LYS A 26 23.43 -0.32 -4.63
C LYS A 26 22.13 0.33 -4.14
N PRO A 27 22.19 1.29 -3.20
CA PRO A 27 20.98 1.94 -2.70
C PRO A 27 20.27 2.72 -3.80
N ILE A 28 18.94 2.61 -3.83
CA ILE A 28 18.05 3.36 -4.72
C ILE A 28 16.90 3.97 -3.93
N LEU A 29 16.30 5.03 -4.45
CA LEU A 29 15.07 5.59 -3.90
C LEU A 29 13.89 4.68 -4.25
N ALA A 30 13.01 4.45 -3.28
CA ALA A 30 11.76 3.74 -3.46
C ALA A 30 10.62 4.58 -2.88
N THR A 31 9.46 4.49 -3.53
CA THR A 31 8.19 4.95 -2.97
C THR A 31 7.46 3.72 -2.43
N GLU A 32 7.03 3.79 -1.18
CA GLU A 32 6.24 2.75 -0.55
C GLU A 32 4.74 3.08 -0.66
N TYR A 33 3.93 2.04 -0.87
CA TYR A 33 2.48 2.09 -0.73
C TYR A 33 2.06 0.94 0.18
N VAL A 34 1.44 1.25 1.31
CA VAL A 34 0.95 0.25 2.28
C VAL A 34 -0.54 0.07 2.11
N ILE A 35 -0.98 -1.18 1.89
CA ILE A 35 -2.38 -1.58 1.90
C ILE A 35 -2.58 -2.49 3.11
N ASP A 36 -3.08 -1.94 4.22
CA ASP A 36 -3.28 -2.68 5.48
C ASP A 36 -4.66 -2.43 6.05
N ALA A 37 -5.67 -3.12 5.49
CA ALA A 37 -7.03 -3.07 6.01
C ALA A 37 -7.12 -3.68 7.43
N GLY A 38 -6.19 -4.59 7.75
CA GLY A 38 -6.08 -5.22 9.07
C GLY A 38 -5.77 -4.25 10.20
N SER A 39 -5.30 -3.03 9.90
CA SER A 39 -5.08 -1.98 10.89
C SER A 39 -6.36 -1.51 11.60
N GLY A 40 -7.54 -1.77 11.02
CA GLY A 40 -8.83 -1.49 11.68
C GLY A 40 -9.32 -0.05 11.59
N GLY A 41 -8.83 0.71 10.60
CA GLY A 41 -9.33 2.05 10.27
C GLY A 41 -10.82 2.07 9.93
N ASP A 42 -11.42 3.25 9.97
CA ASP A 42 -12.78 3.45 9.43
C ASP A 42 -12.75 3.59 7.90
N TRP A 43 -13.93 3.53 7.29
CA TRP A 43 -14.08 3.59 5.85
C TRP A 43 -13.63 4.92 5.25
N GLU A 44 -13.73 6.02 6.00
CA GLU A 44 -13.30 7.34 5.52
C GLU A 44 -11.78 7.41 5.41
N GLY A 45 -11.05 7.05 6.48
CA GLY A 45 -9.59 7.02 6.47
C GLY A 45 -9.03 5.97 5.49
N TRP A 46 -9.75 4.86 5.29
CA TRP A 46 -9.42 3.89 4.24
C TRP A 46 -9.50 4.52 2.85
N LYS A 47 -10.59 5.22 2.52
CA LYS A 47 -10.76 5.90 1.23
C LYS A 47 -9.73 7.01 1.03
N GLU A 48 -9.44 7.80 2.06
CA GLU A 48 -8.40 8.84 2.02
C GLU A 48 -7.04 8.24 1.62
N THR A 49 -6.58 7.23 2.37
CA THR A 49 -5.30 6.56 2.09
C THR A 49 -5.28 5.93 0.68
N ARG A 50 -6.38 5.27 0.29
CA ARG A 50 -6.53 4.68 -1.05
C ARG A 50 -6.39 5.74 -2.14
N ASP A 51 -7.15 6.82 -2.03
CA ASP A 51 -7.23 7.84 -3.08
C ASP A 51 -5.92 8.63 -3.19
N GLU A 52 -5.25 8.89 -2.06
CA GLU A 52 -3.89 9.46 -2.02
C GLU A 52 -2.86 8.55 -2.72
N ASN A 53 -2.86 7.25 -2.37
CA ASN A 53 -1.96 6.28 -2.99
C ASN A 53 -2.20 6.17 -4.51
N LEU A 54 -3.47 6.12 -4.94
CA LEU A 54 -3.84 6.06 -6.35
C LEU A 54 -3.47 7.33 -7.13
N ALA A 55 -3.54 8.50 -6.49
CA ALA A 55 -3.16 9.78 -7.09
C ALA A 55 -1.63 9.94 -7.22
N ALA A 56 -0.87 9.46 -6.24
CA ALA A 56 0.58 9.54 -6.24
C ALA A 56 1.26 8.50 -7.16
N ALA A 57 0.58 7.40 -7.46
CA ALA A 57 1.16 6.28 -8.19
C ALA A 57 1.37 6.55 -9.69
N SER A 58 2.51 6.08 -10.22
CA SER A 58 2.72 5.98 -11.67
C SER A 58 1.65 5.06 -12.32
N PRO A 59 1.35 5.21 -13.62
CA PRO A 59 0.27 4.44 -14.26
C PRO A 59 0.37 2.92 -14.07
N LYS A 60 1.58 2.34 -14.13
CA LYS A 60 1.78 0.89 -13.94
C LYS A 60 1.56 0.46 -12.49
N VAL A 61 2.03 1.27 -11.53
CA VAL A 61 1.83 1.00 -10.10
C VAL A 61 0.37 1.16 -9.74
N ARG A 62 -0.30 2.18 -10.28
CA ARG A 62 -1.74 2.42 -10.07
C ARG A 62 -2.58 1.21 -10.47
N THR A 63 -2.26 0.53 -11.57
CA THR A 63 -2.95 -0.73 -11.95
C THR A 63 -2.79 -1.82 -10.88
N ALA A 64 -1.59 -1.98 -10.31
CA ALA A 64 -1.38 -2.95 -9.23
C ALA A 64 -2.11 -2.55 -7.95
N LEU A 65 -2.10 -1.26 -7.60
CA LEU A 65 -2.81 -0.74 -6.44
C LEU A 65 -4.32 -0.95 -6.55
N LEU A 66 -4.92 -0.65 -7.71
CA LEU A 66 -6.36 -0.88 -7.93
C LEU A 66 -6.73 -2.33 -7.65
N SER A 67 -5.94 -3.29 -8.14
CA SER A 67 -6.17 -4.71 -7.87
C SER A 67 -6.02 -5.07 -6.39
N ALA A 68 -5.10 -4.44 -5.66
CA ALA A 68 -4.91 -4.70 -4.23
C ALA A 68 -6.00 -4.07 -3.37
N TYR A 69 -6.54 -2.93 -3.79
CA TYR A 69 -7.62 -2.24 -3.08
C TYR A 69 -9.01 -2.82 -3.35
N ASP A 70 -9.22 -3.53 -4.47
CA ASP A 70 -10.51 -4.13 -4.85
C ASP A 70 -10.89 -5.36 -4.00
N ASP A 71 -9.90 -6.04 -3.41
CA ASP A 71 -10.08 -7.13 -2.44
C ASP A 71 -8.94 -7.12 -1.41
N PRO A 72 -8.94 -6.14 -0.49
CA PRO A 72 -7.81 -5.92 0.39
C PRO A 72 -7.73 -7.02 1.45
N PRO A 73 -6.54 -7.61 1.69
CA PRO A 73 -6.33 -8.53 2.80
C PRO A 73 -6.71 -7.87 4.13
N GLY A 74 -7.63 -8.50 4.87
CA GLY A 74 -8.14 -7.96 6.13
C GLY A 74 -9.25 -6.91 5.97
N GLY A 75 -9.89 -6.80 4.79
CA GLY A 75 -10.99 -5.85 4.56
C GLY A 75 -12.12 -5.90 5.60
N ASN A 76 -12.36 -7.07 6.19
CA ASN A 76 -13.31 -7.27 7.29
C ASN A 76 -12.95 -6.55 8.62
N TYR A 77 -11.76 -5.97 8.75
CA TYR A 77 -11.39 -5.11 9.87
C TYR A 77 -11.70 -3.62 9.61
N VAL A 78 -11.98 -3.23 8.36
CA VAL A 78 -12.39 -1.85 8.03
C VAL A 78 -13.81 -1.61 8.52
N ARG A 79 -13.99 -0.59 9.34
CA ARG A 79 -15.27 -0.25 9.97
C ARG A 79 -16.09 0.66 9.06
N ASP A 80 -17.41 0.65 9.23
CA ASP A 80 -18.35 1.61 8.63
C ASP A 80 -18.42 1.62 7.09
N ARG A 81 -17.90 0.60 6.39
CA ARG A 81 -18.03 0.48 4.92
C ARG A 81 -19.47 0.17 4.46
N GLY A 82 -20.19 -0.63 5.23
CA GLY A 82 -21.45 -1.23 4.77
C GLY A 82 -21.28 -2.02 3.47
N ASP A 83 -22.14 -1.73 2.50
CA ASP A 83 -22.17 -2.35 1.17
C ASP A 83 -21.49 -1.49 0.08
N GLU A 84 -20.78 -0.43 0.46
CA GLU A 84 -20.03 0.38 -0.52
C GLU A 84 -18.95 -0.46 -1.23
N PRO A 85 -18.76 -0.25 -2.54
CA PRO A 85 -17.72 -0.95 -3.29
C PRO A 85 -16.33 -0.50 -2.84
N TRP A 86 -15.37 -1.43 -2.89
CA TRP A 86 -13.98 -1.17 -2.49
C TRP A 86 -13.29 -0.11 -3.38
N ILE A 87 -13.65 -0.08 -4.66
CA ILE A 87 -13.22 0.90 -5.67
C ILE A 87 -14.47 1.59 -6.23
N ALA A 88 -14.39 2.91 -6.43
CA ALA A 88 -15.44 3.72 -7.05
C ALA A 88 -15.06 4.15 -8.47
#